data_AF-A0A1Z2SKZ2-F1
#
_entry.id   AF-A0A1Z2SKZ2-F1
#
_cell.length_a   1.000
_cell.length_b   1.000
_cell.length_c   1.000
_cell.angle_alpha   90.00
_cell.angle_beta   90.00
_cell.angle_gamma   90.00
#
_symmetry.space_group_name_H-M   'P 1'
#
loop_
_entity.id
_entity.type
_entity.pdbx_description
1 polymer ?
#
loop_
_entity_poly.entity_id
_entity_poly.type
_entity_poly.pdbx_seq_one_letter_code
_entity_poly.pdbx_strand_id
1 'polypeptide(L)'
;MSVDWANRQRDTNKLVRIVAEYVFDQNEISAEQLYGLSKLSWITNSYEGENAGYLSSTKIPALAAIFNRDYDRLTIQEVAEDVAKIIKNPNVTEWILKHTGFTHFYKAYRNSVYEWVKDNFEVLLPMYKRAFLAQSSQDRRNIVIEIARSSGIPKANHPDQLMKPEYFLTPTFFTLDAEIKFPLINGNEWVKNLLKKLEVQGRSLPEQYDAMVELYGVGGIVDAADLDQVGRDIPDFISAPGKSAKKKLLEGKGTRSPSALPLKDENDVEVIKSSGTIKQRRIHNQLTNKLLDSLSSFTLLEGCDDSCMFDVLVWNYDSDENDLIIEVKSSIEKSNIRMAIGQLYDYWYELKGDKEPHISILLPERPDDRAIQFLDWMEIGMLWYEGDDLHTSSDWLNHIATVS
;
A
#
# COMPACT_ATOMS: atom_id res chain seq x y z
N MET A 1 1.88 -7.56 2.76
CA MET A 1 2.03 -6.17 2.28
C MET A 1 0.74 -5.50 2.64
N SER A 2 0.82 -4.38 3.33
CA SER A 2 -0.24 -3.90 4.24
C SER A 2 -0.74 -2.52 3.88
N VAL A 3 -1.87 -2.07 4.44
CA VAL A 3 -2.27 -0.65 4.42
C VAL A 3 -1.14 0.23 5.00
N ASP A 4 -0.37 -0.28 5.96
CA ASP A 4 0.87 0.34 6.42
C ASP A 4 1.94 0.51 5.32
N TRP A 5 2.00 -0.34 4.30
CA TRP A 5 2.92 -0.17 3.17
C TRP A 5 2.57 1.01 2.27
N ALA A 6 1.31 1.13 1.86
CA ALA A 6 0.87 2.29 1.08
C ALA A 6 0.96 3.58 1.91
N ASN A 7 0.66 3.52 3.22
CA ASN A 7 0.87 4.64 4.12
C ASN A 7 2.35 5.03 4.23
N ARG A 8 3.27 4.06 4.36
CA ARG A 8 4.71 4.31 4.32
C ARG A 8 5.15 4.98 3.02
N GLN A 9 4.60 4.59 1.87
CA GLN A 9 4.87 5.25 0.60
C GLN A 9 4.37 6.69 0.58
N ARG A 10 3.15 6.94 1.07
CA ARG A 10 2.58 8.30 1.20
C ARG A 10 3.36 9.17 2.20
N ASP A 11 3.82 8.60 3.30
CA ASP A 11 4.66 9.29 4.28
C ASP A 11 6.04 9.62 3.72
N THR A 12 6.59 8.72 2.90
CA THR A 12 7.83 8.97 2.14
C THR A 12 7.63 10.12 1.17
N ASN A 13 6.52 10.13 0.41
CA ASN A 13 6.19 11.23 -0.49
C ASN A 13 6.08 12.57 0.27
N LYS A 14 5.35 12.62 1.40
CA LYS A 14 5.22 13.84 2.21
C LYS A 14 6.58 14.34 2.71
N LEU A 15 7.42 13.46 3.26
CA LEU A 15 8.76 13.82 3.72
C LEU A 15 9.60 14.38 2.56
N VAL A 16 9.66 13.66 1.44
CA VAL A 16 10.47 14.08 0.28
C VAL A 16 9.98 15.40 -0.29
N ARG A 17 8.66 15.63 -0.37
CA ARG A 17 8.11 16.91 -0.84
C ARG A 17 8.47 18.09 0.07
N ILE A 18 8.37 17.94 1.39
CA ILE A 18 8.77 18.99 2.35
C ILE A 18 10.25 19.35 2.16
N VAL A 19 11.09 18.33 2.01
CA VAL A 19 12.53 18.52 1.85
C VAL A 19 12.88 19.06 0.46
N ALA A 20 12.17 18.63 -0.58
CA ALA A 20 12.36 19.10 -1.95
C ALA A 20 11.96 20.58 -2.11
N GLU A 21 10.91 21.04 -1.42
CA GLU A 21 10.54 22.45 -1.36
C GLU A 21 11.72 23.30 -0.88
N TYR A 22 12.35 22.91 0.23
CA TYR A 22 13.57 23.57 0.72
C TYR A 22 14.72 23.54 -0.30
N VAL A 23 14.96 22.40 -0.98
CA VAL A 23 16.03 22.29 -1.98
C VAL A 23 15.74 23.20 -3.19
N PHE A 24 14.51 23.21 -3.70
CA PHE A 24 14.17 23.95 -4.92
C PHE A 24 14.06 25.45 -4.73
N ASP A 25 13.92 25.91 -3.48
CA ASP A 25 14.00 27.32 -3.09
C ASP A 25 15.44 27.85 -3.00
N GLN A 26 16.46 26.98 -3.09
CA GLN A 26 17.87 27.41 -3.09
C GLN A 26 18.29 27.98 -4.44
N ASN A 27 19.19 28.96 -4.40
CA ASN A 27 19.79 29.56 -5.60
C ASN A 27 20.73 28.58 -6.33
N GLU A 28 21.44 27.76 -5.58
CA GLU A 28 22.38 26.77 -6.10
C GLU A 28 21.94 25.40 -5.61
N ILE A 29 21.67 24.50 -6.56
CA ILE A 29 21.26 23.12 -6.28
C ILE A 29 22.37 22.21 -6.77
N SER A 30 22.73 21.20 -5.98
CA SER A 30 23.79 20.25 -6.34
C SER A 30 23.24 18.89 -6.79
N ALA A 31 24.05 18.14 -7.54
CA ALA A 31 23.74 16.76 -7.91
C ALA A 31 23.59 15.85 -6.68
N GLU A 32 24.31 16.15 -5.61
CA GLU A 32 24.24 15.43 -4.33
C GLU A 32 22.88 15.63 -3.65
N GLN A 33 22.30 16.83 -3.73
CA GLN A 33 20.95 17.08 -3.23
C GLN A 33 19.89 16.29 -4.02
N LEU A 34 19.99 16.25 -5.36
CA LEU A 34 19.07 15.43 -6.17
C LEU A 34 19.19 13.95 -5.86
N TYR A 35 20.43 13.45 -5.75
CA TYR A 35 20.69 12.07 -5.35
C TYR A 35 20.14 11.76 -3.95
N GLY A 36 20.29 12.68 -3.00
CA GLY A 36 19.71 12.57 -1.67
C GLY A 36 18.19 12.47 -1.69
N LEU A 37 17.51 13.32 -2.48
CA LEU A 37 16.04 13.24 -2.66
C LEU A 37 15.61 11.85 -3.17
N SER A 38 16.29 11.30 -4.18
CA SER A 38 16.02 9.93 -4.64
C SER A 38 16.26 8.88 -3.57
N LYS A 39 17.36 9.02 -2.83
CA LYS A 39 17.81 8.06 -1.82
C LYS A 39 16.87 7.97 -0.62
N LEU A 40 16.07 9.00 -0.34
CA LEU A 40 15.01 8.95 0.67
C LEU A 40 13.91 7.92 0.35
N SER A 41 13.74 7.54 -0.92
CA SER A 41 12.83 6.45 -1.29
C SER A 41 13.40 5.05 -0.99
N TRP A 42 14.67 4.94 -0.59
CA TRP A 42 15.36 3.65 -0.50
C TRP A 42 15.29 3.01 0.89
N ILE A 43 15.14 1.68 0.90
CA ILE A 43 15.23 0.84 2.10
C ILE A 43 16.32 -0.24 1.95
N THR A 44 16.56 -0.97 3.03
CA THR A 44 17.37 -2.19 3.05
C THR A 44 16.52 -3.35 3.57
N ASN A 45 17.05 -4.58 3.57
CA ASN A 45 16.35 -5.73 4.15
C ASN A 45 16.02 -5.56 5.65
N SER A 46 16.66 -4.63 6.36
CA SER A 46 16.30 -4.22 7.71
C SER A 46 15.53 -2.89 7.64
N TYR A 47 14.23 -2.97 7.39
CA TYR A 47 13.34 -1.81 7.21
C TYR A 47 12.26 -1.65 8.29
N GLU A 48 12.10 -2.63 9.17
CA GLU A 48 11.13 -2.69 10.27
C GLU A 48 11.79 -2.51 11.64
N GLY A 49 11.03 -2.02 12.61
CA GLY A 49 11.45 -1.81 14.00
C GLY A 49 12.25 -0.52 14.26
N GLU A 50 12.34 -0.10 15.51
CA GLU A 50 12.95 1.19 15.91
C GLU A 50 14.43 1.34 15.52
N ASN A 51 15.15 0.22 15.38
CA ASN A 51 16.58 0.19 14.99
C ASN A 51 16.80 -0.28 13.55
N ALA A 52 15.84 -0.05 12.66
CA ALA A 52 15.91 -0.52 11.28
C ALA A 52 17.17 0.01 10.56
N GLY A 53 17.98 -0.91 10.02
CA GLY A 53 19.28 -0.59 9.42
C GLY A 53 19.24 0.35 8.21
N TYR A 54 18.06 0.56 7.59
CA TYR A 54 17.91 1.59 6.56
C TYR A 54 18.08 3.01 7.10
N LEU A 55 17.80 3.29 8.38
CA LEU A 55 17.95 4.63 8.95
C LEU A 55 19.39 5.14 8.81
N SER A 56 20.36 4.31 9.23
CA SER A 56 21.78 4.66 9.18
C SER A 56 22.40 4.51 7.78
N SER A 57 21.86 3.63 6.94
CA SER A 57 22.46 3.32 5.63
C SER A 57 21.84 4.08 4.45
N THR A 58 20.60 4.55 4.57
CA THR A 58 19.89 5.29 3.51
C THR A 58 19.39 6.64 3.99
N LYS A 59 18.52 6.70 5.01
CA LYS A 59 17.79 7.93 5.40
C LYS A 59 18.73 9.03 5.92
N ILE A 60 19.55 8.75 6.93
CA ILE A 60 20.48 9.74 7.50
C ILE A 60 21.49 10.21 6.44
N PRO A 61 22.17 9.33 5.67
CA PRO A 61 23.06 9.77 4.59
C PRO A 61 22.36 10.57 3.48
N ALA A 62 21.07 10.31 3.19
CA ALA A 62 20.31 11.09 2.23
C ALA A 62 20.04 12.51 2.75
N LEU A 63 19.65 12.64 4.03
CA LEU A 63 19.46 13.95 4.67
C LEU A 63 20.78 14.71 4.75
N ALA A 64 21.89 14.04 5.08
CA ALA A 64 23.23 14.62 5.08
C ALA A 64 23.58 15.26 3.71
N ALA A 65 23.36 14.52 2.63
CA ALA A 65 23.56 14.98 1.25
C ALA A 65 22.67 16.19 0.88
N ILE A 66 21.40 16.15 1.27
CA ILE A 66 20.42 17.22 0.98
C ILE A 66 20.78 18.53 1.70
N PHE A 67 21.12 18.44 2.98
CA PHE A 67 21.38 19.61 3.82
C PHE A 67 22.85 20.03 3.84
N ASN A 68 23.70 19.32 3.10
CA ASN A 68 25.15 19.50 3.09
C ASN A 68 25.72 19.51 4.52
N ARG A 69 25.36 18.49 5.30
CA ARG A 69 25.75 18.31 6.70
C ARG A 69 26.48 16.99 6.88
N ASP A 70 27.37 16.98 7.85
CA ASP A 70 27.92 15.74 8.39
C ASP A 70 27.04 15.27 9.55
N TYR A 71 26.30 14.18 9.31
CA TYR A 71 25.47 13.51 10.32
C TYR A 71 26.08 12.17 10.76
N ASP A 72 27.34 11.93 10.44
CA ASP A 72 28.03 10.74 10.91
C ASP A 72 28.02 10.75 12.44
N ARG A 73 27.46 9.67 13.02
CA ARG A 73 27.29 9.43 14.47
C ARG A 73 26.14 10.16 15.15
N LEU A 74 25.31 10.92 14.43
CA LEU A 74 24.08 11.45 15.00
C LEU A 74 22.96 10.40 14.98
N THR A 75 22.09 10.47 15.98
CA THR A 75 20.83 9.73 16.02
C THR A 75 19.81 10.36 15.06
N ILE A 76 18.80 9.59 14.65
CA ILE A 76 17.73 10.13 13.79
C ILE A 76 16.98 11.30 14.46
N GLN A 77 16.89 11.30 15.79
CA GLN A 77 16.28 12.37 16.57
C GLN A 77 17.08 13.67 16.45
N GLU A 78 18.40 13.61 16.64
CA GLU A 78 19.28 14.78 16.51
C GLU A 78 19.29 15.32 15.07
N VAL A 79 19.28 14.42 14.08
CA VAL A 79 19.16 14.78 12.66
C VAL A 79 17.82 15.48 12.39
N ALA A 80 16.72 14.95 12.91
CA ALA A 80 15.39 15.55 12.73
C ALA A 80 15.32 16.97 13.31
N GLU A 81 15.89 17.18 14.50
CA GLU A 81 15.95 18.49 15.15
C GLU A 81 16.81 19.50 14.39
N ASP A 82 17.96 19.06 13.83
CA ASP A 82 18.80 19.94 13.01
C ASP A 82 18.09 20.32 11.70
N VAL A 83 17.50 19.35 11.00
CA VAL A 83 16.74 19.59 9.77
C VAL A 83 15.55 20.54 10.02
N ALA A 84 14.82 20.36 11.11
CA ALA A 84 13.71 21.25 11.49
C ALA A 84 14.17 22.70 11.69
N LYS A 85 15.35 22.91 12.27
CA LYS A 85 15.96 24.25 12.42
C LYS A 85 16.36 24.85 11.07
N ILE A 86 16.91 24.03 10.16
CA ILE A 86 17.33 24.49 8.83
C ILE A 86 16.12 24.90 7.98
N ILE A 87 15.09 24.05 7.92
CA ILE A 87 13.85 24.32 7.16
C ILE A 87 12.98 25.38 7.86
N LYS A 88 13.20 25.63 9.16
CA LYS A 88 12.36 26.50 10.00
C LYS A 88 10.92 26.00 10.09
N ASN A 89 10.74 24.68 10.08
CA ASN A 89 9.45 24.03 10.21
C ASN A 89 9.54 22.89 11.23
N PRO A 90 9.02 23.06 12.47
CA PRO A 90 9.09 22.02 13.49
C PRO A 90 8.31 20.76 13.14
N ASN A 91 7.31 20.84 12.24
CA ASN A 91 6.50 19.69 11.86
C ASN A 91 7.29 18.66 11.03
N VAL A 92 8.43 19.04 10.45
CA VAL A 92 9.27 18.08 9.68
C VAL A 92 9.87 17.00 10.57
N THR A 93 10.06 17.28 11.87
CA THR A 93 10.61 16.31 12.83
C THR A 93 9.78 15.03 12.85
N GLU A 94 8.45 15.15 12.91
CA GLU A 94 7.54 14.00 12.91
C GLU A 94 7.73 13.13 11.64
N TRP A 95 7.84 13.77 10.47
CA TRP A 95 8.02 13.06 9.20
C TRP A 95 9.40 12.38 9.09
N ILE A 96 10.44 12.98 9.67
CA ILE A 96 11.78 12.37 9.72
C ILE A 96 11.83 11.20 10.71
N LEU A 97 11.02 11.21 11.76
CA LEU A 97 10.96 10.10 12.72
C LEU A 97 10.12 8.93 12.21
N LYS A 98 9.12 9.17 11.35
CA LYS A 98 8.31 8.11 10.74
C LYS A 98 9.13 7.14 9.90
N HIS A 99 8.64 5.91 9.80
CA HIS A 99 9.16 4.93 8.86
C HIS A 99 8.88 5.38 7.43
N THR A 100 9.94 5.45 6.61
CA THR A 100 9.88 5.96 5.22
C THR A 100 10.80 5.14 4.30
N GLY A 101 10.71 5.39 3.01
CA GLY A 101 11.34 4.59 1.96
C GLY A 101 10.54 3.32 1.65
N PHE A 102 10.63 2.86 0.40
CA PHE A 102 9.89 1.68 -0.09
C PHE A 102 10.61 0.94 -1.22
N THR A 103 11.72 1.48 -1.74
CA THR A 103 12.46 0.86 -2.85
C THR A 103 13.72 0.17 -2.34
N HIS A 104 13.83 -1.15 -2.56
CA HIS A 104 15.08 -1.87 -2.33
C HIS A 104 16.05 -1.67 -3.51
N PHE A 105 16.64 -0.48 -3.62
CA PHE A 105 17.49 -0.12 -4.74
C PHE A 105 18.76 -0.98 -4.79
N TYR A 106 19.02 -1.58 -5.95
CA TYR A 106 20.02 -2.63 -6.11
C TYR A 106 21.44 -2.12 -5.80
N LYS A 107 22.09 -2.76 -4.83
CA LYS A 107 23.37 -2.32 -4.24
C LYS A 107 24.47 -2.08 -5.29
N ALA A 108 24.49 -2.86 -6.37
CA ALA A 108 25.52 -2.77 -7.40
C ALA A 108 25.51 -1.45 -8.19
N TYR A 109 24.41 -0.69 -8.15
CA TYR A 109 24.27 0.59 -8.85
C TYR A 109 24.32 1.80 -7.91
N ARG A 110 24.37 1.63 -6.59
CA ARG A 110 24.27 2.75 -5.62
C ARG A 110 25.36 3.80 -5.79
N ASN A 111 26.59 3.39 -6.08
CA ASN A 111 27.69 4.32 -6.29
C ASN A 111 27.69 4.90 -7.71
N SER A 112 27.43 4.07 -8.72
CA SER A 112 27.45 4.52 -10.11
C SER A 112 26.26 5.41 -10.49
N VAL A 113 25.12 5.27 -9.81
CA VAL A 113 23.98 6.16 -10.05
C VAL A 113 24.24 7.59 -9.58
N TYR A 114 25.06 7.79 -8.52
CA TYR A 114 25.44 9.14 -8.11
C TYR A 114 26.27 9.84 -9.18
N GLU A 115 27.29 9.17 -9.72
CA GLU A 115 28.09 9.71 -10.83
C GLU A 115 27.20 9.96 -12.06
N TRP A 116 26.29 9.04 -12.37
CA TRP A 116 25.33 9.24 -13.46
C TRP A 116 24.41 10.47 -13.21
N VAL A 117 23.95 10.70 -11.98
CA VAL A 117 23.16 11.90 -11.64
C VAL A 117 23.98 13.17 -11.84
N LYS A 118 25.27 13.16 -11.47
CA LYS A 118 26.19 14.28 -11.67
C LYS A 118 26.41 14.57 -13.15
N ASP A 119 26.67 13.54 -13.95
CA ASP A 119 26.90 13.66 -15.39
C ASP A 119 25.64 14.13 -16.17
N ASN A 120 24.44 13.81 -15.66
CA ASN A 120 23.16 14.17 -16.28
C ASN A 120 22.45 15.32 -15.55
N PHE A 121 23.13 16.04 -14.65
CA PHE A 121 22.51 17.01 -13.74
C PHE A 121 21.65 18.06 -14.44
N GLU A 122 22.15 18.63 -15.55
CA GLU A 122 21.47 19.67 -16.34
C GLU A 122 20.13 19.19 -16.94
N VAL A 123 20.00 17.88 -17.19
CA VAL A 123 18.76 17.28 -17.69
C VAL A 123 17.86 16.83 -16.54
N LEU A 124 18.45 16.30 -15.46
CA LEU A 124 17.72 15.79 -14.32
C LEU A 124 17.06 16.91 -13.51
N LEU A 125 17.76 18.01 -13.22
CA LEU A 125 17.22 19.08 -12.37
C LEU A 125 15.88 19.63 -12.89
N PRO A 126 15.72 19.97 -14.19
CA PRO A 126 14.42 20.38 -14.73
C PRO A 126 13.33 19.30 -14.65
N MET A 127 13.68 18.01 -14.77
CA MET A 127 12.71 16.92 -14.60
C MET A 127 12.23 16.82 -13.14
N TYR A 128 13.14 16.94 -12.17
CA TYR A 128 12.80 16.89 -10.74
C TYR A 128 11.87 18.04 -10.36
N LYS A 129 12.18 19.27 -10.81
CA LYS A 129 11.31 20.44 -10.58
C LYS A 129 9.93 20.26 -11.20
N ARG A 130 9.84 19.73 -12.43
CA ARG A 130 8.54 19.45 -13.07
C ARG A 130 7.77 18.33 -12.39
N ALA A 131 8.44 17.28 -11.89
CA ALA A 131 7.78 16.24 -11.11
C ALA A 131 7.16 16.82 -9.82
N PHE A 132 7.89 17.70 -9.14
CA PHE A 132 7.39 18.39 -7.94
C PHE A 132 6.19 19.30 -8.20
N LEU A 133 6.17 19.95 -9.37
CA LEU A 133 5.13 20.89 -9.80
C LEU A 133 4.02 20.24 -10.67
N ALA A 134 4.06 18.94 -10.92
CA ALA A 134 3.10 18.28 -11.80
C ALA A 134 1.68 18.36 -11.24
N GLN A 135 0.72 18.72 -12.09
CA GLN A 135 -0.70 18.86 -11.71
C GLN A 135 -1.63 18.01 -12.59
N SER A 136 -1.09 17.38 -13.62
CA SER A 136 -1.89 16.60 -14.57
C SER A 136 -1.18 15.32 -15.00
N SER A 137 -1.98 14.35 -15.49
CA SER A 137 -1.42 13.14 -16.11
C SER A 137 -0.52 13.49 -17.31
N GLN A 138 -0.81 14.57 -18.03
CA GLN A 138 0.01 15.00 -19.16
C GLN A 138 1.39 15.52 -18.72
N ASP A 139 1.48 16.25 -17.60
CA ASP A 139 2.76 16.71 -17.06
C ASP A 139 3.66 15.52 -16.70
N ARG A 140 3.09 14.55 -15.99
CA ARG A 140 3.76 13.31 -15.61
C ARG A 140 4.19 12.51 -16.83
N ARG A 141 3.31 12.36 -17.83
CA ARG A 141 3.60 11.69 -19.10
C ARG A 141 4.75 12.35 -19.86
N ASN A 142 4.84 13.68 -19.86
CA ASN A 142 5.94 14.40 -20.49
C ASN A 142 7.29 14.09 -19.82
N ILE A 143 7.32 13.98 -18.50
CA ILE A 143 8.50 13.54 -17.75
C ILE A 143 8.88 12.10 -18.15
N VAL A 144 7.90 11.19 -18.26
CA VAL A 144 8.12 9.80 -18.70
C VAL A 144 8.76 9.71 -20.08
N ILE A 145 8.34 10.57 -21.03
CA ILE A 145 8.95 10.64 -22.36
C ILE A 145 10.45 11.00 -22.27
N GLU A 146 10.83 11.86 -21.33
CA GLU A 146 12.22 12.26 -21.14
C GLU A 146 13.05 11.21 -20.40
N ILE A 147 12.47 10.49 -19.43
CA ILE A 147 13.07 9.29 -18.84
C ILE A 147 13.43 8.30 -19.94
N ALA A 148 12.50 8.02 -20.86
CA ALA A 148 12.69 7.08 -21.95
C ALA A 148 13.83 7.46 -22.93
N ARG A 149 14.22 8.74 -22.97
CA ARG A 149 15.32 9.26 -23.80
C ARG A 149 16.65 9.34 -23.05
N SER A 150 16.63 9.15 -21.74
CA SER A 150 17.82 9.25 -20.90
C SER A 150 18.77 8.07 -21.16
N SER A 151 20.07 8.32 -20.98
CA SER A 151 21.09 7.27 -21.09
C SER A 151 20.91 6.24 -19.98
N GLY A 152 21.21 4.96 -20.25
CA GLY A 152 21.18 3.92 -19.23
C GLY A 152 22.21 4.16 -18.13
N ILE A 153 21.91 3.69 -16.91
CA ILE A 153 22.77 3.86 -15.74
C ILE A 153 23.79 2.72 -15.70
N PRO A 154 25.10 2.98 -15.79
CA PRO A 154 26.11 1.92 -15.82
C PRO A 154 26.25 1.24 -14.46
N LYS A 155 26.58 -0.06 -14.48
CA LYS A 155 26.97 -0.80 -13.27
C LYS A 155 28.42 -0.48 -12.93
N ALA A 156 28.72 -0.18 -11.66
CA ALA A 156 30.03 0.31 -11.23
C ALA A 156 31.24 -0.51 -11.76
N ASN A 157 31.15 -1.83 -11.77
CA ASN A 157 32.23 -2.72 -12.21
C ASN A 157 32.03 -3.32 -13.61
N HIS A 158 30.92 -3.00 -14.28
CA HIS A 158 30.58 -3.51 -15.61
C HIS A 158 29.84 -2.42 -16.40
N PRO A 159 30.56 -1.44 -16.97
CA PRO A 159 29.93 -0.26 -17.59
C PRO A 159 29.02 -0.60 -18.78
N ASP A 160 29.25 -1.74 -19.44
CA ASP A 160 28.39 -2.25 -20.52
C ASP A 160 27.03 -2.78 -20.03
N GLN A 161 26.89 -3.08 -18.73
CA GLN A 161 25.62 -3.47 -18.12
C GLN A 161 24.87 -2.22 -17.66
N LEU A 162 23.90 -1.82 -18.46
CA LEU A 162 23.08 -0.64 -18.21
C LEU A 162 21.76 -1.00 -17.53
N MET A 163 21.48 -0.36 -16.40
CA MET A 163 20.15 -0.35 -15.81
C MET A 163 19.28 0.70 -16.52
N LYS A 164 18.01 0.38 -16.71
CA LYS A 164 17.07 1.32 -17.30
C LYS A 164 16.81 2.52 -16.36
N PRO A 165 16.80 3.77 -16.85
CA PRO A 165 16.64 4.97 -16.01
C PRO A 165 15.35 4.98 -15.21
N GLU A 166 14.25 4.43 -15.74
CA GLU A 166 12.97 4.34 -15.04
C GLU A 166 13.07 3.61 -13.69
N TYR A 167 14.00 2.65 -13.55
CA TYR A 167 14.16 1.88 -12.30
C TYR A 167 14.69 2.74 -11.15
N PHE A 168 15.31 3.88 -11.46
CA PHE A 168 15.78 4.87 -10.51
C PHE A 168 14.86 6.10 -10.43
N LEU A 169 14.37 6.57 -11.58
CA LEU A 169 13.64 7.83 -11.67
C LEU A 169 12.17 7.71 -11.29
N THR A 170 11.46 6.62 -11.63
CA THR A 170 10.02 6.55 -11.30
C THR A 170 9.75 6.48 -9.80
N PRO A 171 10.55 5.77 -8.96
CA PRO A 171 10.41 5.88 -7.51
C PRO A 171 10.67 7.29 -6.98
N THR A 172 11.63 7.99 -7.56
CA THR A 172 11.93 9.38 -7.18
C THR A 172 10.76 10.32 -7.55
N PHE A 173 10.22 10.19 -8.76
CA PHE A 173 9.13 11.04 -9.22
C PHE A 173 7.80 10.70 -8.55
N PHE A 174 7.57 9.45 -8.16
CA PHE A 174 6.52 9.08 -7.22
C PHE A 174 6.62 9.89 -5.91
N THR A 175 7.83 10.01 -5.33
CA THR A 175 7.99 10.75 -4.07
C THR A 175 7.92 12.27 -4.20
N LEU A 176 8.06 12.79 -5.42
CA LEU A 176 7.96 14.23 -5.69
C LEU A 176 6.56 14.65 -6.11
N ASP A 177 5.72 13.75 -6.60
CA ASP A 177 4.41 14.07 -7.14
C ASP A 177 3.38 14.43 -6.05
N ALA A 178 2.69 15.57 -6.18
CA ALA A 178 1.75 16.08 -5.18
C ALA A 178 0.51 15.18 -5.01
N GLU A 179 0.08 14.54 -6.10
CA GLU A 179 -1.14 13.73 -6.12
C GLU A 179 -0.85 12.23 -6.03
N ILE A 180 0.44 11.84 -5.97
CA ILE A 180 0.87 10.44 -5.90
C ILE A 180 0.31 9.62 -7.09
N LYS A 181 0.26 10.22 -8.28
CA LYS A 181 -0.24 9.63 -9.54
C LYS A 181 0.88 9.24 -10.49
N PHE A 182 2.15 9.34 -10.08
CA PHE A 182 3.30 8.89 -10.86
C PHE A 182 3.58 7.40 -10.55
N PRO A 183 3.26 6.46 -11.46
CA PRO A 183 3.36 5.03 -11.17
C PRO A 183 4.81 4.54 -11.05
N LEU A 184 5.00 3.48 -10.27
CA LEU A 184 6.28 2.80 -10.13
C LEU A 184 6.51 1.82 -11.30
N ILE A 185 7.27 2.25 -12.30
CA ILE A 185 7.68 1.40 -13.44
C ILE A 185 9.14 0.97 -13.25
N ASN A 186 9.34 -0.10 -12.49
CA ASN A 186 10.68 -0.57 -12.12
C ASN A 186 10.94 -2.05 -12.43
N GLY A 187 12.09 -2.56 -11.99
CA GLY A 187 12.53 -3.93 -12.22
C GLY A 187 11.89 -4.99 -11.32
N ASN A 188 10.94 -4.64 -10.45
CA ASN A 188 10.25 -5.59 -9.58
C ASN A 188 9.43 -6.60 -10.39
N GLU A 189 9.40 -7.85 -9.94
CA GLU A 189 8.71 -8.94 -10.64
C GLU A 189 7.20 -8.69 -10.76
N TRP A 190 6.57 -8.13 -9.73
CA TRP A 190 5.13 -7.82 -9.78
C TRP A 190 4.84 -6.74 -10.85
N VAL A 191 5.67 -5.70 -10.98
CA VAL A 191 5.52 -4.65 -12.01
C VAL A 191 5.64 -5.28 -13.40
N LYS A 192 6.66 -6.12 -13.61
CA LYS A 192 6.84 -6.83 -14.88
C LYS A 192 5.62 -7.71 -15.21
N ASN A 193 5.09 -8.43 -14.22
CA ASN A 193 3.91 -9.27 -14.38
C ASN A 193 2.65 -8.45 -14.67
N LEU A 194 2.49 -7.28 -14.04
CA LEU A 194 1.43 -6.34 -14.34
C LEU A 194 1.51 -5.85 -15.78
N LEU A 195 2.65 -5.32 -16.20
CA LEU A 195 2.84 -4.83 -17.56
C LEU A 195 2.63 -5.94 -18.60
N LYS A 196 2.95 -7.19 -18.25
CA LYS A 196 2.69 -8.36 -19.10
C LYS A 196 1.18 -8.60 -19.26
N LYS A 197 0.44 -8.53 -18.16
CA LYS A 197 -1.03 -8.72 -18.14
C LYS A 197 -1.75 -7.59 -18.88
N LEU A 198 -1.23 -6.37 -18.80
CA LEU A 198 -1.71 -5.21 -19.58
C LEU A 198 -1.23 -5.25 -21.05
N GLU A 199 -0.52 -6.29 -21.47
CA GLU A 199 0.00 -6.46 -22.83
C GLU A 199 0.95 -5.34 -23.30
N VAL A 200 1.61 -4.67 -22.35
CA VAL A 200 2.56 -3.57 -22.58
C VAL A 200 4.00 -3.88 -22.16
N GLN A 201 4.29 -5.10 -21.66
CA GLN A 201 5.65 -5.57 -21.36
C GLN A 201 6.49 -5.67 -22.64
N GLY A 202 7.23 -4.62 -22.96
CA GLY A 202 8.01 -4.50 -24.20
C GLY A 202 7.58 -3.34 -25.10
N ARG A 203 6.47 -2.67 -24.77
CA ARG A 203 6.07 -1.38 -25.35
C ARG A 203 6.95 -0.26 -24.80
N SER A 204 6.83 0.94 -25.38
CA SER A 204 7.56 2.12 -24.92
C SER A 204 7.16 2.50 -23.48
N LEU A 205 8.07 3.17 -22.77
CA LEU A 205 7.79 3.61 -21.40
C LEU A 205 6.54 4.50 -21.28
N PRO A 206 6.25 5.44 -22.22
CA PRO A 206 4.98 6.17 -22.22
C PRO A 206 3.74 5.28 -22.36
N GLU A 207 3.78 4.24 -23.20
CA GLU A 207 2.66 3.29 -23.32
C GLU A 207 2.46 2.49 -22.03
N GLN A 208 3.55 2.11 -21.36
CA GLN A 208 3.48 1.45 -20.05
C GLN A 208 2.89 2.37 -18.98
N TYR A 209 3.27 3.65 -18.99
CA TYR A 209 2.69 4.67 -18.11
C TYR A 209 1.19 4.85 -18.34
N ASP A 210 0.78 5.02 -19.60
CA ASP A 210 -0.63 5.23 -19.97
C ASP A 210 -1.50 4.06 -19.43
N ALA A 211 -1.06 2.82 -19.67
CA ALA A 211 -1.75 1.62 -19.20
C ALA A 211 -1.83 1.50 -17.66
N MET A 212 -0.80 1.96 -16.92
CA MET A 212 -0.83 1.93 -15.46
C MET A 212 -1.75 3.00 -14.87
N VAL A 213 -1.81 4.19 -15.48
CA VAL A 213 -2.67 5.29 -15.01
C VAL A 213 -4.15 4.99 -15.25
N GLU A 214 -4.49 4.23 -16.27
CA GLU A 214 -5.86 3.75 -16.53
C GLU A 214 -6.43 2.88 -15.40
N LEU A 215 -5.58 2.35 -14.51
CA LEU A 215 -6.00 1.57 -13.35
C LEU A 215 -6.50 2.44 -12.19
N TYR A 216 -6.23 3.74 -12.20
CA TYR A 216 -6.73 4.63 -11.17
C TYR A 216 -8.25 4.81 -11.30
N GLY A 217 -8.95 4.68 -10.18
CA GLY A 217 -10.41 4.67 -10.11
C GLY A 217 -11.03 3.29 -10.34
N VAL A 218 -10.24 2.24 -10.58
CA VAL A 218 -10.70 0.85 -10.71
C VAL A 218 -10.44 0.11 -9.40
N GLY A 219 -11.43 -0.63 -8.89
CA GLY A 219 -11.23 -1.53 -7.74
C GLY A 219 -10.77 -0.86 -6.44
N GLY A 220 -11.11 0.43 -6.24
CA GLY A 220 -10.69 1.21 -5.07
C GLY A 220 -9.25 1.74 -5.14
N ILE A 221 -8.54 1.54 -6.26
CA ILE A 221 -7.19 2.09 -6.48
C ILE A 221 -7.31 3.59 -6.68
N VAL A 222 -6.96 4.39 -5.67
CA VAL A 222 -7.04 5.85 -5.77
C VAL A 222 -5.77 6.39 -6.37
N ASP A 223 -4.60 5.86 -6.03
CA ASP A 223 -3.32 6.45 -6.43
C ASP A 223 -2.24 5.39 -6.76
N ALA A 224 -1.01 5.84 -7.03
CA ALA A 224 0.11 4.97 -7.34
C ALA A 224 0.55 4.10 -6.15
N ALA A 225 0.27 4.51 -4.90
CA ALA A 225 0.60 3.73 -3.71
C ALA A 225 -0.35 2.54 -3.57
N ASP A 226 -1.64 2.77 -3.80
CA ASP A 226 -2.64 1.69 -3.87
C ASP A 226 -2.31 0.71 -5.00
N LEU A 227 -1.89 1.21 -6.16
CA LEU A 227 -1.52 0.36 -7.29
C LEU A 227 -0.31 -0.54 -6.99
N ASP A 228 0.71 -0.02 -6.29
CA ASP A 228 1.87 -0.82 -5.84
C ASP A 228 1.44 -1.88 -4.82
N GLN A 229 0.50 -1.55 -3.93
CA GLN A 229 -0.04 -2.46 -2.92
C GLN A 229 -0.78 -3.66 -3.54
N VAL A 230 -1.63 -3.43 -4.55
CA VAL A 230 -2.46 -4.49 -5.17
C VAL A 230 -1.77 -5.24 -6.31
N GLY A 231 -0.55 -4.85 -6.66
CA GLY A 231 0.18 -5.26 -7.86
C GLY A 231 0.26 -6.76 -8.18
N ARG A 232 0.15 -7.65 -7.16
CA ARG A 232 0.23 -9.10 -7.33
C ARG A 232 -1.11 -9.74 -7.78
N ASP A 233 -2.24 -9.17 -7.35
CA ASP A 233 -3.58 -9.75 -7.48
C ASP A 233 -4.44 -9.11 -8.58
N ILE A 234 -3.83 -8.31 -9.46
CA ILE A 234 -4.51 -7.52 -10.48
C ILE A 234 -5.57 -8.26 -11.34
N PRO A 235 -5.46 -9.55 -11.69
CA PRO A 235 -6.53 -10.27 -12.38
C PRO A 235 -7.87 -10.28 -11.65
N ASP A 236 -7.86 -10.16 -10.33
CA ASP A 236 -9.06 -10.11 -9.51
C ASP A 236 -9.57 -8.66 -9.34
N PHE A 237 -8.77 -7.65 -9.68
CA PHE A 237 -9.10 -6.21 -9.56
C PHE A 237 -9.55 -5.56 -10.88
N ILE A 238 -9.21 -6.15 -12.03
CA ILE A 238 -9.53 -5.60 -13.35
C ILE A 238 -10.52 -6.51 -14.07
N SER A 239 -11.63 -5.93 -14.52
CA SER A 239 -12.55 -6.60 -15.43
C SER A 239 -11.90 -6.77 -16.81
N ALA A 240 -11.85 -8.01 -17.31
CA ALA A 240 -11.41 -8.36 -18.65
C ALA A 240 -12.57 -8.97 -19.45
N PRO A 241 -12.51 -9.03 -20.80
CA PRO A 241 -13.54 -9.70 -21.58
C PRO A 241 -13.76 -11.15 -21.12
N GLY A 242 -14.94 -11.43 -20.54
CA GLY A 242 -15.30 -12.75 -19.99
C GLY A 242 -14.89 -13.01 -18.53
N LYS A 243 -14.32 -12.04 -17.81
CA LYS A 243 -14.00 -12.13 -16.37
C LYS A 243 -14.29 -10.81 -15.66
N SER A 244 -15.21 -10.80 -14.70
CA SER A 244 -15.45 -9.68 -13.81
C SER A 244 -14.37 -9.57 -12.73
N ALA A 245 -14.10 -8.35 -12.27
CA ALA A 245 -13.29 -8.12 -11.07
C ALA A 245 -14.01 -8.70 -9.85
N LYS A 246 -13.31 -9.53 -9.06
CA LYS A 246 -13.84 -10.18 -7.86
C LYS A 246 -13.47 -9.44 -6.57
N LYS A 247 -12.40 -8.64 -6.60
CA LYS A 247 -11.83 -7.95 -5.43
C LYS A 247 -11.77 -6.44 -5.66
N LYS A 248 -11.91 -5.68 -4.58
CA LYS A 248 -11.53 -4.26 -4.49
C LYS A 248 -10.92 -3.93 -3.13
N LEU A 249 -10.19 -2.82 -3.01
CA LEU A 249 -9.69 -2.35 -1.72
C LEU A 249 -10.88 -2.05 -0.79
N LEU A 250 -10.78 -2.47 0.46
CA LEU A 250 -11.81 -2.24 1.47
C LEU A 250 -11.87 -0.75 1.82
N GLU A 251 -13.05 -0.15 1.66
CA GLU A 251 -13.29 1.27 1.98
C GLU A 251 -14.07 1.42 3.29
N GLY A 252 -13.79 2.53 4.01
CA GLY A 252 -14.54 2.86 5.23
C GLY A 252 -16.03 3.04 4.95
N LYS A 253 -16.88 2.29 5.66
CA LYS A 253 -18.33 2.32 5.48
C LYS A 253 -18.95 3.46 6.29
N GLY A 254 -19.71 4.34 5.63
CA GLY A 254 -20.43 5.43 6.29
C GLY A 254 -21.43 4.91 7.34
N THR A 255 -21.39 5.45 8.57
CA THR A 255 -22.26 5.01 9.68
C THR A 255 -23.60 5.76 9.77
N ARG A 256 -23.80 6.77 8.92
CA ARG A 256 -24.96 7.70 8.96
C ARG A 256 -25.68 7.92 7.61
N SER A 257 -25.31 7.20 6.55
CA SER A 257 -25.86 7.48 5.21
C SER A 257 -27.31 6.95 5.07
N PRO A 258 -28.29 7.76 4.63
CA PRO A 258 -29.67 7.34 4.38
C PRO A 258 -29.88 6.75 2.98
N SER A 259 -28.83 6.68 2.14
CA SER A 259 -28.91 6.08 0.81
C SER A 259 -28.92 4.56 0.90
N ALA A 260 -29.84 3.95 0.13
CA ALA A 260 -30.00 2.51 0.04
C ALA A 260 -28.76 1.88 -0.62
N LEU A 261 -27.80 1.48 0.20
CA LEU A 261 -26.79 0.49 -0.20
C LEU A 261 -27.48 -0.89 -0.22
N PRO A 262 -27.20 -1.76 -1.20
CA PRO A 262 -27.73 -3.12 -1.19
C PRO A 262 -27.17 -3.87 0.02
N LEU A 263 -28.04 -4.56 0.76
CA LEU A 263 -27.63 -5.62 1.67
C LEU A 263 -27.20 -6.76 0.76
N LYS A 264 -25.93 -7.13 0.80
CA LYS A 264 -25.28 -7.96 -0.22
C LYS A 264 -25.89 -9.37 -0.35
N ASP A 265 -26.72 -9.82 0.61
CA ASP A 265 -27.33 -11.17 0.59
C ASP A 265 -28.78 -11.26 1.14
N GLU A 266 -29.50 -10.17 1.40
CA GLU A 266 -30.85 -10.26 2.01
C GLU A 266 -31.99 -10.47 0.99
N ASN A 267 -31.75 -11.11 -0.15
CA ASN A 267 -32.83 -11.45 -1.08
C ASN A 267 -33.72 -12.63 -0.62
N ASP A 268 -33.41 -13.27 0.51
CA ASP A 268 -34.18 -14.42 1.01
C ASP A 268 -35.03 -14.16 2.27
N VAL A 269 -35.10 -12.93 2.79
CA VAL A 269 -36.07 -12.60 3.86
C VAL A 269 -36.68 -11.21 3.64
N GLU A 270 -37.40 -11.03 2.54
CA GLU A 270 -38.36 -9.94 2.49
C GLU A 270 -39.36 -10.11 3.65
N VAL A 271 -39.54 -9.04 4.44
CA VAL A 271 -40.64 -8.76 5.40
C VAL A 271 -40.28 -8.64 6.90
N ILE A 272 -39.06 -8.90 7.40
CA ILE A 272 -38.76 -8.66 8.84
C ILE A 272 -38.02 -7.32 9.10
N LYS A 273 -38.84 -6.26 9.18
CA LYS A 273 -38.62 -4.99 9.92
C LYS A 273 -37.46 -4.09 9.46
N SER A 274 -37.80 -3.09 8.65
CA SER A 274 -36.95 -1.95 8.26
C SER A 274 -36.20 -1.22 9.39
N SER A 275 -36.65 -1.29 10.65
CA SER A 275 -35.92 -0.73 11.80
C SER A 275 -34.83 -1.66 12.36
N GLY A 276 -34.99 -2.98 12.20
CA GLY A 276 -34.01 -3.99 12.61
C GLY A 276 -32.80 -4.01 11.69
N THR A 277 -33.05 -3.90 10.38
CA THR A 277 -32.02 -3.86 9.34
C THR A 277 -31.12 -2.63 9.46
N ILE A 278 -31.66 -1.45 9.83
CA ILE A 278 -30.84 -0.25 10.06
C ILE A 278 -29.88 -0.44 11.25
N LYS A 279 -30.37 -1.02 12.36
CA LYS A 279 -29.54 -1.25 13.55
C LYS A 279 -28.45 -2.29 13.27
N GLN A 280 -28.82 -3.41 12.64
CA GLN A 280 -27.90 -4.48 12.25
C GLN A 280 -26.84 -3.96 11.27
N ARG A 281 -27.25 -3.19 10.26
CA ARG A 281 -26.34 -2.53 9.32
C ARG A 281 -25.36 -1.59 10.00
N ARG A 282 -25.85 -0.79 10.95
CA ARG A 282 -24.98 0.13 11.70
C ARG A 282 -23.93 -0.63 12.50
N ILE A 283 -24.32 -1.72 13.16
CA ILE A 283 -23.38 -2.58 13.90
C ILE A 283 -22.38 -3.22 12.94
N HIS A 284 -22.83 -3.78 11.82
CA HIS A 284 -21.95 -4.37 10.81
C HIS A 284 -20.94 -3.33 10.25
N ASN A 285 -21.39 -2.13 9.89
CA ASN A 285 -20.48 -1.07 9.41
C ASN A 285 -19.51 -0.62 10.51
N GLN A 286 -19.96 -0.52 11.75
CA GLN A 286 -19.11 -0.20 12.90
C GLN A 286 -18.04 -1.27 13.11
N LEU A 287 -18.40 -2.55 13.05
CA LEU A 287 -17.46 -3.67 13.17
C LEU A 287 -16.49 -3.71 11.99
N THR A 288 -16.96 -3.50 10.76
CA THR A 288 -16.09 -3.45 9.57
C THR A 288 -15.07 -2.31 9.70
N ASN A 289 -15.50 -1.12 10.14
CA ASN A 289 -14.59 0.01 10.33
C ASN A 289 -13.60 -0.25 11.48
N LYS A 290 -14.05 -0.82 12.60
CA LYS A 290 -13.15 -1.22 13.69
C LYS A 290 -12.11 -2.23 13.20
N LEU A 291 -12.53 -3.21 12.41
CA LEU A 291 -11.63 -4.20 11.82
C LEU A 291 -10.62 -3.55 10.86
N LEU A 292 -11.06 -2.56 10.08
CA LEU A 292 -10.18 -1.78 9.20
C LEU A 292 -9.12 -1.01 9.99
N ASP A 293 -9.47 -0.46 11.15
CA ASP A 293 -8.53 0.24 12.04
C ASP A 293 -7.56 -0.76 12.70
N SER A 294 -8.09 -1.83 13.31
CA SER A 294 -7.28 -2.87 14.01
C SER A 294 -6.32 -3.58 13.06
N LEU A 295 -6.69 -3.78 11.80
CA LEU A 295 -5.89 -4.50 10.81
C LEU A 295 -5.25 -3.57 9.77
N SER A 296 -5.01 -2.31 10.14
CA SER A 296 -4.33 -1.32 9.30
C SER A 296 -2.89 -1.73 8.92
N SER A 297 -2.29 -2.68 9.64
CA SER A 297 -1.03 -3.32 9.28
C SER A 297 -1.19 -4.46 8.26
N PHE A 298 -2.35 -4.65 7.64
CA PHE A 298 -2.61 -5.63 6.57
C PHE A 298 -3.27 -4.99 5.36
N THR A 299 -3.24 -5.65 4.20
CA THR A 299 -4.02 -5.23 3.04
C THR A 299 -5.39 -5.86 3.16
N LEU A 300 -6.41 -5.01 3.23
CA LEU A 300 -7.78 -5.43 3.40
C LEU A 300 -8.54 -5.23 2.10
N LEU A 301 -9.13 -6.32 1.60
CA LEU A 301 -9.92 -6.34 0.37
C LEU A 301 -11.37 -6.67 0.70
N GLU A 302 -12.31 -6.34 -0.19
CA GLU A 302 -13.69 -6.80 -0.13
C GLU A 302 -14.14 -7.41 -1.47
N GLY A 303 -15.14 -8.29 -1.39
CA GLY A 303 -15.77 -8.88 -2.57
C GLY A 303 -16.64 -7.87 -3.31
N CYS A 304 -16.50 -7.81 -4.63
CA CYS A 304 -17.25 -6.89 -5.49
C CYS A 304 -18.02 -7.55 -6.64
N ASP A 305 -17.91 -8.86 -6.79
CA ASP A 305 -18.67 -9.63 -7.78
C ASP A 305 -19.87 -10.31 -7.12
N ASP A 306 -21.01 -10.39 -7.81
CA ASP A 306 -22.25 -10.97 -7.27
C ASP A 306 -22.11 -12.46 -6.90
N SER A 307 -21.12 -13.17 -7.46
CA SER A 307 -20.80 -14.56 -7.09
C SER A 307 -19.85 -14.67 -5.88
N CYS A 308 -19.25 -13.57 -5.43
CA CYS A 308 -18.25 -13.58 -4.37
C CYS A 308 -18.19 -12.24 -3.63
N MET A 309 -19.12 -12.06 -2.68
CA MET A 309 -19.40 -10.79 -1.99
C MET A 309 -18.90 -10.73 -0.54
N PHE A 310 -17.79 -11.41 -0.24
CA PHE A 310 -17.21 -11.44 1.11
C PHE A 310 -16.97 -10.05 1.70
N ASP A 311 -17.09 -9.95 3.03
CA ASP A 311 -16.97 -8.68 3.74
C ASP A 311 -15.53 -8.16 3.79
N VAL A 312 -14.60 -8.99 4.27
CA VAL A 312 -13.18 -8.63 4.41
C VAL A 312 -12.31 -9.82 4.04
N LEU A 313 -11.27 -9.58 3.25
CA LEU A 313 -10.15 -10.49 3.04
C LEU A 313 -8.87 -9.81 3.52
N VAL A 314 -8.20 -10.45 4.48
CA VAL A 314 -6.88 -10.04 4.98
C VAL A 314 -5.82 -10.74 4.14
N TRP A 315 -5.15 -9.98 3.29
CA TRP A 315 -4.21 -10.52 2.32
C TRP A 315 -2.91 -10.96 2.98
N ASN A 316 -2.46 -12.18 2.67
CA ASN A 316 -1.22 -12.78 3.19
C ASN A 316 -1.08 -12.59 4.71
N TYR A 317 -2.08 -13.02 5.46
CA TYR A 317 -2.25 -12.67 6.88
C TYR A 317 -1.21 -13.35 7.80
N ASP A 318 -0.63 -14.46 7.36
CA ASP A 318 0.35 -15.26 8.10
C ASP A 318 1.77 -15.15 7.54
N SER A 319 1.98 -14.32 6.51
CA SER A 319 3.24 -14.20 5.75
C SER A 319 3.63 -15.42 4.91
N ASP A 320 2.81 -16.47 4.87
CA ASP A 320 3.03 -17.71 4.12
C ASP A 320 2.11 -17.84 2.88
N GLU A 321 1.72 -16.69 2.32
CA GLU A 321 0.84 -16.55 1.15
C GLU A 321 -0.61 -17.02 1.35
N ASN A 322 -1.05 -17.22 2.60
CA ASN A 322 -2.45 -17.53 2.89
C ASN A 322 -3.26 -16.24 3.10
N ASP A 323 -4.41 -16.17 2.44
CA ASP A 323 -5.38 -15.10 2.65
C ASP A 323 -6.40 -15.54 3.69
N LEU A 324 -6.89 -14.63 4.53
CA LEU A 324 -7.96 -14.91 5.48
C LEU A 324 -9.25 -14.21 5.06
N ILE A 325 -10.35 -14.94 4.89
CA ILE A 325 -11.67 -14.34 4.69
C ILE A 325 -12.36 -14.18 6.05
N ILE A 326 -12.82 -12.97 6.36
CA ILE A 326 -13.57 -12.65 7.57
C ILE A 326 -14.98 -12.20 7.18
N GLU A 327 -15.98 -12.92 7.65
CA GLU A 327 -17.40 -12.56 7.51
C GLU A 327 -17.86 -11.81 8.77
N VAL A 328 -18.48 -10.64 8.60
CA VAL A 328 -18.84 -9.75 9.71
C VAL A 328 -20.33 -9.88 10.03
N LYS A 329 -20.67 -10.42 11.21
CA LYS A 329 -22.06 -10.52 11.67
C LYS A 329 -22.37 -9.50 12.75
N SER A 330 -23.58 -8.95 12.68
CA SER A 330 -24.09 -7.97 13.67
C SER A 330 -24.71 -8.61 14.92
N SER A 331 -24.67 -9.94 15.05
CA SER A 331 -25.34 -10.70 16.11
C SER A 331 -24.62 -12.02 16.37
N ILE A 332 -24.61 -12.45 17.63
CA ILE A 332 -24.08 -13.74 18.09
C ILE A 332 -25.10 -14.89 17.98
N GLU A 333 -26.29 -14.64 17.44
CA GLU A 333 -27.32 -15.67 17.29
C GLU A 333 -26.84 -16.82 16.40
N LYS A 334 -27.17 -18.05 16.80
CA LYS A 334 -26.75 -19.29 16.12
C LYS A 334 -27.14 -19.34 14.64
N SER A 335 -28.26 -18.73 14.26
CA SER A 335 -28.69 -18.59 12.86
C SER A 335 -27.71 -17.76 12.04
N ASN A 336 -27.27 -16.61 12.56
CA ASN A 336 -26.30 -15.74 11.89
C ASN A 336 -24.94 -16.41 11.77
N ILE A 337 -24.49 -17.13 12.81
CA ILE A 337 -23.24 -17.89 12.78
C ILE A 337 -23.32 -18.97 11.69
N ARG A 338 -24.38 -19.78 11.64
CA ARG A 338 -24.54 -20.83 10.61
C ARG A 338 -24.58 -20.27 9.19
N MET A 339 -25.21 -19.13 9.00
CA MET A 339 -25.25 -18.45 7.71
C MET A 339 -23.85 -18.00 7.29
N ALA A 340 -23.10 -17.39 8.21
CA ALA A 340 -21.72 -16.96 7.98
C ALA A 340 -20.83 -18.13 7.54
N ILE A 341 -20.99 -19.30 8.17
CA ILE A 341 -20.24 -20.51 7.81
C ILE A 341 -20.47 -20.88 6.34
N GLY A 342 -21.74 -20.95 5.91
CA GLY A 342 -22.08 -21.28 4.52
C GLY A 342 -21.47 -20.29 3.53
N GLN A 343 -21.60 -19.00 3.81
CA GLN A 343 -21.03 -17.93 2.99
C GLN A 343 -19.51 -18.02 2.90
N LEU A 344 -18.82 -18.23 4.04
CA LEU A 344 -17.36 -18.33 4.08
C LEU A 344 -16.82 -19.47 3.21
N TYR A 345 -17.43 -20.66 3.30
CA TYR A 345 -17.01 -21.79 2.47
C TYR A 345 -17.29 -21.57 0.98
N ASP A 346 -18.44 -20.95 0.65
CA ASP A 346 -18.79 -20.63 -0.73
C ASP A 346 -17.81 -19.61 -1.32
N TYR A 347 -17.56 -18.51 -0.61
CA TYR A 347 -16.59 -17.48 -1.02
C TYR A 347 -15.18 -18.04 -1.15
N TRP A 348 -14.76 -18.89 -0.20
CA TRP A 348 -13.45 -19.54 -0.28
C TRP A 348 -13.33 -20.40 -1.53
N TYR A 349 -14.33 -21.24 -1.80
CA TYR A 349 -14.33 -22.11 -2.97
C TYR A 349 -14.30 -21.32 -4.28
N GLU A 350 -15.07 -20.23 -4.39
CA GLU A 350 -15.11 -19.38 -5.58
C GLU A 350 -13.79 -18.63 -5.85
N LEU A 351 -13.03 -18.30 -4.80
CA LEU A 351 -11.74 -17.58 -4.92
C LEU A 351 -10.53 -18.52 -5.03
N LYS A 352 -10.54 -19.60 -4.26
CA LYS A 352 -9.35 -20.43 -3.99
C LYS A 352 -9.54 -21.90 -4.36
N GLY A 353 -10.75 -22.31 -4.74
CA GLY A 353 -11.06 -23.67 -5.14
C GLY A 353 -11.00 -24.65 -3.96
N ASP A 354 -10.28 -25.75 -4.15
CA ASP A 354 -10.16 -26.87 -3.20
C ASP A 354 -9.00 -26.72 -2.20
N LYS A 355 -8.40 -25.53 -2.10
CA LYS A 355 -7.36 -25.24 -1.10
C LYS A 355 -7.94 -25.23 0.31
N GLU A 356 -7.09 -25.53 1.29
CA GLU A 356 -7.44 -25.49 2.71
C GLU A 356 -8.00 -24.11 3.09
N PRO A 357 -9.20 -24.02 3.70
CA PRO A 357 -9.86 -22.76 4.00
C PRO A 357 -9.28 -22.03 5.20
N HIS A 358 -8.89 -20.78 4.99
CA HIS A 358 -8.53 -19.84 6.05
C HIS A 358 -9.68 -18.83 6.19
N ILE A 359 -10.64 -19.17 7.04
CA ILE A 359 -11.91 -18.44 7.17
C ILE A 359 -12.21 -18.12 8.63
N SER A 360 -12.85 -16.97 8.87
CA SER A 360 -13.21 -16.52 10.21
C SER A 360 -14.51 -15.73 10.24
N ILE A 361 -15.17 -15.72 11.40
CA ILE A 361 -16.33 -14.89 11.69
C ILE A 361 -15.95 -13.82 12.70
N LEU A 362 -16.26 -12.56 12.39
CA LEU A 362 -16.22 -11.45 13.35
C LEU A 362 -17.62 -11.22 13.94
N LEU A 363 -17.70 -11.23 15.27
CA LEU A 363 -18.91 -11.03 16.06
C LEU A 363 -18.85 -9.74 16.91
N PRO A 364 -20.01 -9.16 17.29
CA PRO A 364 -20.03 -7.91 18.06
C PRO A 364 -19.53 -8.06 19.50
N GLU A 365 -19.58 -9.27 20.05
CA GLU A 365 -19.18 -9.63 21.42
C GLU A 365 -18.86 -11.14 21.47
N ARG A 366 -18.26 -11.60 22.57
CA ARG A 366 -17.91 -13.00 22.77
C ARG A 366 -19.16 -13.90 22.75
N PRO A 367 -19.26 -14.91 21.89
CA PRO A 367 -20.39 -15.84 21.89
C PRO A 367 -20.27 -16.88 23.01
N ASP A 368 -21.32 -17.68 23.21
CA ASP A 368 -21.32 -18.75 24.22
C ASP A 368 -20.31 -19.87 23.89
N ASP A 369 -19.86 -20.61 24.92
CA ASP A 369 -18.85 -21.66 24.76
C ASP A 369 -19.25 -22.75 23.76
N ARG A 370 -20.55 -22.96 23.53
CA ARG A 370 -21.02 -23.95 22.55
C ARG A 370 -20.78 -23.48 21.13
N ALA A 371 -20.98 -22.19 20.85
CA ALA A 371 -20.64 -21.60 19.57
C ALA A 371 -19.13 -21.62 19.33
N ILE A 372 -18.34 -21.32 20.37
CA ILE A 372 -16.86 -21.41 20.31
C ILE A 372 -16.42 -22.82 19.93
N GLN A 373 -16.88 -23.83 20.68
CA GLN A 373 -16.54 -25.23 20.43
C GLN A 373 -17.01 -25.72 19.05
N PHE A 374 -18.14 -25.20 18.57
CA PHE A 374 -18.67 -25.56 17.26
C PHE A 374 -17.80 -25.01 16.12
N LEU A 375 -17.37 -23.75 16.22
CA LEU A 375 -16.50 -23.13 15.22
C LEU A 375 -15.10 -23.73 15.24
N ASP A 376 -14.55 -24.00 16.43
CA ASP A 376 -13.28 -24.70 16.63
C ASP A 376 -13.29 -26.10 15.99
N TRP A 377 -14.36 -26.87 16.22
CA TRP A 377 -14.54 -28.19 15.58
C TRP A 377 -14.61 -28.12 14.04
N MET A 378 -15.10 -27.00 13.48
CA MET A 378 -15.14 -26.76 12.04
C MET A 378 -13.87 -26.09 11.50
N GLU A 379 -12.88 -25.84 12.36
CA GLU A 379 -11.64 -25.13 12.04
C GLU A 379 -11.88 -23.71 11.50
N ILE A 380 -12.99 -23.08 11.91
CA ILE A 380 -13.34 -21.70 11.54
C ILE A 380 -12.85 -20.76 12.64
N GLY A 381 -12.07 -19.78 12.24
CA GLY A 381 -11.54 -18.77 13.14
C GLY A 381 -12.65 -17.92 13.75
N MET A 382 -12.48 -17.47 14.98
CA MET A 382 -13.46 -16.61 15.64
C MET A 382 -12.81 -15.35 16.19
N LEU A 383 -13.43 -14.21 15.87
CA LEU A 383 -13.02 -12.88 16.30
C LEU A 383 -14.19 -12.15 16.97
N TRP A 384 -13.90 -11.33 17.98
CA TRP A 384 -14.88 -10.41 18.57
C TRP A 384 -14.19 -9.19 19.17
N TYR A 385 -14.95 -8.13 19.42
CA TYR A 385 -14.43 -6.97 20.16
C TYR A 385 -14.87 -7.01 21.62
N GLU A 386 -13.94 -6.67 22.52
CA GLU A 386 -14.25 -6.25 23.89
C GLU A 386 -13.72 -4.83 24.08
N GLY A 387 -14.62 -3.85 24.04
CA GLY A 387 -14.19 -2.44 23.92
C GLY A 387 -13.62 -2.16 22.53
N ASP A 388 -12.36 -1.73 22.48
CA ASP A 388 -11.63 -1.45 21.23
C ASP A 388 -10.60 -2.53 20.88
N ASP A 389 -10.43 -3.53 21.76
CA ASP A 389 -9.48 -4.61 21.57
C ASP A 389 -10.14 -5.76 20.79
N LEU A 390 -9.41 -6.26 19.78
CA LEU A 390 -9.81 -7.42 18.99
C LEU A 390 -9.36 -8.69 19.71
N HIS A 391 -10.28 -9.61 19.95
CA HIS A 391 -10.01 -10.87 20.65
C HIS A 391 -10.27 -12.07 19.73
N THR A 392 -9.61 -13.18 20.04
CA THR A 392 -9.83 -14.47 19.39
C THR A 392 -9.81 -15.61 20.39
N SER A 393 -10.44 -16.72 20.02
CA SER A 393 -10.31 -18.02 20.70
C SER A 393 -9.53 -19.02 19.86
N SER A 394 -9.05 -18.62 18.69
CA SER A 394 -8.38 -19.47 17.72
C SER A 394 -6.88 -19.17 17.76
N ASP A 395 -6.07 -20.13 18.17
CA ASP A 395 -4.64 -19.89 18.43
C ASP A 395 -3.90 -19.35 17.21
N TRP A 396 -4.29 -19.79 16.01
CA TRP A 396 -3.71 -19.37 14.72
C TRP A 396 -4.11 -17.95 14.29
N LEU A 397 -5.04 -17.30 15.00
CA LEU A 397 -5.42 -15.89 14.80
C LEU A 397 -4.82 -14.95 15.85
N ASN A 398 -4.07 -15.46 16.83
CA ASN A 398 -3.55 -14.64 17.92
C ASN A 398 -2.70 -13.47 17.42
N HIS A 399 -1.91 -13.66 16.36
CA HIS A 399 -1.07 -12.60 15.78
C HIS A 399 -1.86 -11.52 15.03
N ILE A 400 -3.13 -11.77 14.70
CA ILE A 400 -4.06 -10.77 14.15
C ILE A 400 -4.75 -10.02 15.30
N ALA A 401 -5.19 -10.76 16.33
CA ALA A 401 -5.90 -10.18 17.48
C ALA A 401 -5.00 -9.34 18.40
N THR A 402 -3.68 -9.57 18.40
CA THR A 402 -2.72 -8.85 19.26
C THR A 402 -2.04 -7.65 18.58
N VAL A 403 -2.40 -7.33 17.33
CA VAL A 403 -1.95 -6.10 16.67
C VAL A 403 -2.76 -4.95 17.25
N SER A 404 -2.24 -4.32 18.30
CA SER A 404 -2.77 -3.08 18.90
C SER A 404 -1.93 -1.88 18.49
#